data_AF-A0A9E2BDW3-F1
#
_entry.id   AF-A0A9E2BDW3-F1
#
_cell.length_a   1.000
_cell.length_b   1.000
_cell.length_c   1.000
_cell.angle_alpha   90.00
_cell.angle_beta   90.00
_cell.angle_gamma   90.00
#
_symmetry.space_group_name_H-M   'P 1'
#
loop_
_entity.id
_entity.type
_entity.pdbx_description
1 polymer ?
#
loop_
_entity_poly.entity_id
_entity_poly.type
_entity_poly.pdbx_seq_one_letter_code
_entity_poly.pdbx_strand_id
1 'polypeptide(L)'
;MSSVFYLRRSFARVRERCGSFAGIVLTLCLLSILPSATFADAMDQARRIHDRLAGVPPTDQILLDMTDDINGVGGRTEIDAAYRAMDNPGFYNVT
;
A
#
# COMPACT_ATOMS: atom_id res chain seq x y z
N MET A 1 -50.15 -46.03 -5.71
CA MET A 1 -49.85 -44.77 -6.43
C MET A 1 -49.04 -43.83 -5.53
N SER A 2 -47.81 -44.20 -5.12
CA SER A 2 -47.00 -43.35 -4.21
C SER A 2 -45.47 -43.48 -4.34
N SER A 3 -44.93 -44.39 -5.16
CA SER A 3 -43.48 -44.65 -5.21
C SER A 3 -42.66 -43.65 -6.05
N VAL A 4 -43.30 -42.67 -6.70
CA VAL A 4 -42.63 -41.69 -7.58
C VAL A 4 -42.01 -40.53 -6.80
N PHE A 5 -42.31 -40.38 -5.50
CA PHE A 5 -41.88 -39.21 -4.71
C PHE A 5 -40.49 -39.31 -4.08
N TYR A 6 -39.87 -40.50 -4.04
CA TYR A 6 -38.54 -40.67 -3.40
C TYR A 6 -37.36 -40.34 -4.32
N LEU A 7 -37.53 -40.41 -5.64
CA LEU A 7 -36.42 -40.24 -6.60
C LEU A 7 -36.28 -38.80 -7.13
N ARG A 8 -36.70 -37.80 -6.36
CA ARG A 8 -36.49 -36.38 -6.72
C ARG A 8 -35.72 -35.54 -5.70
N ARG A 9 -35.20 -36.15 -4.63
CA ARG A 9 -34.49 -35.41 -3.56
C ARG A 9 -32.96 -35.56 -3.56
N SER A 10 -32.40 -36.43 -4.40
CA SER A 10 -30.95 -36.73 -4.37
C SER A 10 -30.07 -35.84 -5.26
N PHE A 11 -30.62 -35.14 -6.26
CA PHE A 11 -29.82 -34.36 -7.22
C PHE A 11 -29.50 -32.92 -6.79
N ALA A 12 -30.11 -32.41 -5.71
CA ALA A 12 -29.88 -31.04 -5.26
C ALA A 12 -28.58 -30.85 -4.47
N ARG A 13 -28.06 -31.91 -3.81
CA ARG A 13 -26.87 -31.83 -2.94
C ARG A 13 -25.51 -31.78 -3.66
N VAL A 14 -25.47 -32.03 -4.97
CA VAL A 14 -24.21 -32.03 -5.75
C VAL A 14 -23.85 -30.62 -6.24
N ARG A 15 -24.83 -29.73 -6.42
CA ARG A 15 -24.64 -28.37 -6.95
C ARG A 15 -23.92 -27.41 -5.99
N GLU A 16 -23.98 -27.67 -4.69
CA GLU A 16 -23.52 -26.73 -3.65
C GLU A 16 -22.02 -26.84 -3.34
N ARG A 17 -21.37 -27.97 -3.67
CA ARG A 17 -19.93 -28.19 -3.38
C ARG A 17 -19.00 -27.62 -4.45
N CYS A 18 -19.46 -27.48 -5.69
CA CYS A 18 -18.65 -26.91 -6.79
C CYS A 18 -18.57 -25.37 -6.74
N GLY A 19 -19.55 -24.68 -6.14
CA GLY A 19 -19.52 -23.22 -5.98
C GLY A 19 -18.52 -22.73 -4.92
N SER A 20 -18.24 -23.57 -3.91
CA SER A 20 -17.36 -23.20 -2.79
C SER A 20 -15.88 -23.12 -3.20
N PHE A 21 -15.41 -24.04 -4.04
CA PHE A 21 -14.03 -23.99 -4.57
C PHE A 21 -13.81 -22.82 -5.53
N ALA A 22 -14.80 -22.50 -6.36
CA ALA A 22 -14.75 -21.34 -7.26
C ALA A 22 -14.67 -20.02 -6.48
N GLY A 23 -15.39 -19.90 -5.36
CA GLY A 23 -15.31 -18.74 -4.48
C GLY A 23 -13.93 -18.57 -3.85
N ILE A 24 -13.32 -19.63 -3.32
CA ILE A 24 -11.99 -19.58 -2.70
C ILE A 24 -10.92 -19.13 -3.70
N VAL A 25 -10.97 -19.65 -4.94
CA VAL A 25 -10.04 -19.26 -6.01
C VAL A 25 -10.22 -17.79 -6.40
N LEU A 26 -11.46 -17.30 -6.52
CA LEU A 26 -11.73 -15.89 -6.79
C LEU A 26 -11.19 -14.97 -5.69
N THR A 27 -11.37 -15.36 -4.43
CA THR A 27 -10.92 -14.55 -3.28
C THR A 27 -9.40 -14.51 -3.18
N LEU A 28 -8.72 -15.63 -3.44
CA LEU A 28 -7.26 -15.70 -3.51
C LEU A 28 -6.69 -14.90 -4.68
N CYS A 29 -7.37 -14.91 -5.83
CA CYS A 29 -7.00 -14.10 -6.98
C CYS A 29 -7.09 -12.60 -6.66
N LEU A 30 -8.17 -12.17 -6.00
CA LEU A 30 -8.35 -10.77 -5.56
C LEU A 30 -7.26 -10.31 -4.58
N LEU A 31 -6.79 -11.19 -3.69
CA LEU A 31 -5.78 -10.86 -2.69
C LEU A 31 -4.38 -10.63 -3.32
N SER A 32 -4.12 -11.19 -4.50
CA SER A 32 -2.84 -11.06 -5.19
C SER A 32 -2.58 -9.66 -5.81
N ILE A 33 -3.61 -8.81 -5.86
CA ILE A 33 -3.53 -7.44 -6.44
C ILE A 33 -3.15 -6.40 -5.38
N LEU A 34 -2.94 -6.79 -4.12
CA LEU A 34 -2.55 -5.85 -3.07
C LEU A 34 -1.18 -5.24 -3.41
N PRO A 35 -1.07 -3.91 -3.54
CA PRO A 35 0.22 -3.26 -3.74
C PRO A 35 1.09 -3.51 -2.51
N SER A 36 2.26 -4.11 -2.71
CA SER A 36 3.28 -4.25 -1.68
C SER A 36 3.94 -2.89 -1.44
N ALA A 37 3.96 -2.41 -0.19
CA ALA A 37 4.74 -1.24 0.17
C ALA A 37 6.22 -1.50 -0.14
N THR A 38 6.77 -0.78 -1.12
CA THR A 38 8.17 -0.94 -1.54
C THR A 38 9.06 -0.05 -0.68
N PHE A 39 9.67 -0.64 0.36
CA PHE A 39 10.54 0.02 1.35
C PHE A 39 11.90 0.51 0.82
N ALA A 40 12.22 0.28 -0.46
CA ALA A 40 13.45 0.77 -1.08
C ALA A 40 13.42 2.27 -1.44
N ASP A 41 12.27 2.93 -1.38
CA ASP A 41 12.07 4.30 -1.88
C ASP A 41 12.20 5.40 -0.82
N ALA A 42 12.21 5.13 0.49
CA ALA A 42 12.08 6.21 1.49
C ALA A 42 13.26 7.21 1.47
N MET A 43 14.51 6.74 1.36
CA MET A 43 15.67 7.64 1.23
C MET A 43 15.67 8.40 -0.10
N ASP A 44 15.33 7.73 -1.20
CA ASP A 44 15.28 8.36 -2.52
C ASP A 44 14.10 9.34 -2.64
N GLN A 45 12.97 9.01 -2.02
CA GLN A 45 11.79 9.85 -1.89
C GLN A 45 12.11 11.07 -1.03
N ALA A 46 12.79 10.91 0.11
CA ALA A 46 13.26 12.02 0.93
C ALA A 46 14.17 12.96 0.12
N ARG A 47 15.15 12.40 -0.62
CA ARG A 47 16.02 13.17 -1.51
C ARG A 47 15.22 13.92 -2.57
N ARG A 48 14.30 13.25 -3.27
CA ARG A 48 13.46 13.89 -4.29
C ARG A 48 12.58 15.01 -3.72
N ILE A 49 12.00 14.83 -2.54
CA ILE A 49 11.21 15.87 -1.85
C ILE A 49 12.11 17.06 -1.54
N HIS A 50 13.28 16.84 -0.94
CA HIS A 50 14.21 17.90 -0.58
C HIS A 50 14.73 18.66 -1.80
N ASP A 51 15.13 17.95 -2.85
CA ASP A 51 15.65 18.55 -4.09
C ASP A 51 14.57 19.40 -4.80
N ARG A 52 13.30 18.99 -4.74
CA ARG A 52 12.18 19.73 -5.34
C ARG A 52 11.79 20.97 -4.55
N LEU A 53 11.91 20.92 -3.23
CA LEU A 53 11.51 22.01 -2.35
C LEU A 53 12.64 23.01 -2.12
N ALA A 54 13.80 22.53 -1.63
CA ALA A 54 14.91 23.39 -1.25
C ALA A 54 15.85 23.74 -2.42
N GLY A 55 15.83 22.97 -3.52
CA GLY A 55 16.69 23.22 -4.70
C GLY A 55 18.19 23.03 -4.45
N VAL A 56 18.57 22.57 -3.25
CA VAL A 56 19.94 22.31 -2.82
C VAL A 56 20.03 20.90 -2.24
N PRO A 57 21.16 20.20 -2.39
CA PRO A 57 21.31 18.86 -1.87
C PRO A 57 21.16 18.85 -0.33
N PRO A 58 20.43 17.88 0.25
CA PRO A 58 20.29 17.75 1.70
C PRO A 58 21.61 17.31 2.35
N THR A 59 21.75 17.63 3.64
CA THR A 59 22.77 17.02 4.50
C THR A 59 22.33 15.62 4.90
N ASP A 60 23.28 14.75 5.25
CA ASP A 60 22.98 13.36 5.64
C ASP A 60 22.01 13.27 6.83
N GLN A 61 22.12 14.19 7.79
CA GLN A 61 21.24 14.23 8.96
C GLN A 61 19.80 14.61 8.59
N ILE A 62 19.61 15.62 7.73
CA ILE A 62 18.26 16.00 7.25
C ILE A 62 17.66 14.86 6.43
N LEU A 63 18.47 14.19 5.62
CA LEU A 63 18.02 13.07 4.80
C LEU A 63 17.56 11.88 5.65
N LEU A 64 18.31 11.54 6.72
CA LEU A 64 17.91 10.51 7.68
C LEU A 64 16.61 10.89 8.39
N ASP A 65 16.51 12.10 8.90
CA ASP A 65 15.31 12.58 9.57
C ASP A 65 14.07 12.55 8.65
N MET A 66 14.21 12.97 7.40
CA MET A 66 13.13 12.89 6.41
C MET A 66 12.76 11.44 6.07
N THR A 67 13.73 10.52 6.10
CA THR A 67 13.48 9.10 5.89
C THR A 67 12.67 8.51 7.04
N ASP A 68 12.97 8.90 8.28
CA ASP A 68 12.18 8.51 9.47
C ASP A 68 10.75 9.07 9.41
N ASP A 69 10.61 10.32 8.97
CA ASP A 69 9.31 10.97 8.75
C ASP A 69 8.45 10.18 7.71
N ILE A 70 9.05 9.76 6.59
CA ILE A 70 8.39 8.95 5.55
C ILE A 70 8.05 7.53 6.04
N ASN A 71 8.93 6.92 6.84
CA ASN A 71 8.70 5.61 7.43
C ASN A 71 7.63 5.61 8.53
N GLY A 72 7.08 6.78 8.87
CA GLY A 72 6.03 6.91 9.87
C GLY A 72 6.54 6.82 11.31
N VAL A 73 7.84 7.03 11.53
CA VAL A 73 8.42 7.00 12.87
C VAL A 73 7.77 8.09 13.72
N GLY A 74 7.22 7.70 14.88
CA GLY A 74 6.52 8.62 15.76
C GLY A 74 5.16 9.12 15.23
N GLY A 75 4.56 8.42 14.26
CA GLY A 75 3.27 8.81 13.66
C GLY A 75 3.38 9.96 12.66
N ARG A 76 4.59 10.22 12.17
CA ARG A 76 4.89 11.24 11.18
C ARG A 76 4.56 10.73 9.78
N THR A 77 4.63 11.62 8.80
CA THR A 77 4.20 11.34 7.44
C THR A 77 5.15 12.00 6.44
N GLU A 78 4.95 11.69 5.17
CA GLU A 78 5.62 12.35 4.04
C GLU A 78 5.43 13.88 4.05
N ILE A 79 4.33 14.38 4.62
CA ILE A 79 4.07 15.82 4.76
C ILE A 79 5.03 16.44 5.77
N ASP A 80 5.36 15.73 6.86
CA ASP A 80 6.34 16.21 7.85
C ASP A 80 7.74 16.30 7.24
N ALA A 81 8.10 15.35 6.39
CA ALA A 81 9.34 15.43 5.61
C ALA A 81 9.36 16.66 4.69
N ALA A 82 8.22 17.01 4.07
CA ALA A 82 8.10 18.21 3.25
C ALA A 82 8.26 19.50 4.07
N TYR A 83 7.65 19.59 5.26
CA TYR A 83 7.84 20.74 6.16
C TYR A 83 9.31 20.89 6.56
N ARG A 84 9.98 19.79 6.89
CA ARG A 84 11.41 19.80 7.20
C ARG A 84 12.28 20.29 6.03
N ALA A 85 11.93 19.95 4.79
CA ALA A 85 12.64 20.47 3.62
C ALA A 85 12.42 21.98 3.42
N MET A 86 11.25 22.51 3.78
CA MET A 86 10.96 23.96 3.71
C MET A 86 11.75 24.79 4.74
N ASP A 87 12.16 24.18 5.86
CA ASP A 87 13.01 24.84 6.86
C ASP A 87 14.44 25.11 6.34
N ASN A 88 14.82 24.53 5.19
CA ASN A 88 16.14 24.74 4.60
C ASN A 88 16.28 26.18 4.06
N PRO A 89 17.36 26.92 4.38
CA PRO A 89 17.56 28.30 3.89
C PRO A 89 17.63 28.40 2.36
N GLY A 90 18.00 27.31 1.66
CA GLY A 90 17.97 27.23 0.20
C GLY A 90 16.57 27.43 -0.40
N PHE A 91 15.52 27.07 0.32
CA PHE A 91 14.12 27.29 -0.09
C PHE A 91 13.82 28.78 -0.34
N TYR A 92 14.42 29.67 0.45
CA TYR A 92 14.24 31.12 0.33
C TYR A 92 15.24 31.78 -0.62
N ASN A 93 16.18 31.02 -1.17
CA ASN A 93 17.18 31.52 -2.10
C ASN A 93 16.66 31.47 -3.54
N VAL A 94 15.65 32.30 -3.83
CA VAL A 94 15.15 32.53 -5.19
C VAL A 94 15.83 33.78 -5.72
N THR A 95 16.86 33.60 -6.54
CA THR A 95 17.60 34.68 -7.23
C THR A 95 17.38 34.63 -8.72
#